data_AF-A0A1Y5U4E8-F1
#
_entry.id   AF-A0A1Y5U4E8-F1
#
_cell.length_a   1.000
_cell.length_b   1.000
_cell.length_c   1.000
_cell.angle_alpha   90.00
_cell.angle_beta   90.00
_cell.angle_gamma   90.00
#
_symmetry.space_group_name_H-M   'P 1'
#
loop_
_entity.id
_entity.type
_entity.pdbx_description
1 polymer ?
#
loop_
_entity_poly.entity_id
_entity_poly.type
_entity_poly.pdbx_seq_one_letter_code
_entity_poly.pdbx_strand_id
1 'polypeptide(L)'
;MKISGIGTAIGSAASSLFVRCAALTAAITIIVAALLFVFYERHADNIARLGLERLALEMTSGTALNLGGAIRFAKVDQVDETLTSYTERADHSMLFAAVHDAEGNLVSRFGGTREGEIDDLSTLADAARATGSVQTTGDGFWISVPVRFGSDNGVVGSLSAIWSPEADLAEFRADRRTQQGVVVGMFLVLLGLSLLILRQMLAVPLKKVGAGMIQVAEGQYDDEIPLVRRRDEIGGIARSLDTLRAKLIEARAAEIRQQEAQATQERVVDRLRRGLGALADGDLTHRIRTAFASDYEELRTDFNRASQTLNDTVTNVHASASNIRAGAEDISRASDDLSRRTENQAATLEETAAATDELTQSVKSAADGAREVEGIVTDAKTHAEQSGAVVQSAVSAMTEIEKSSEQISQIIGVIDDIAFQTNLLALNAGVEAARAGEAGKGFAVVASEVRALAQRSSDAAKEIKSLISGSSLQVEEGVTLVGKAGEALSSIVERVSHISELVTNIARGTVEQATGLGEINLGVTNLDQVTQQNAAMVEQSTAAAHALRTDAIRLTDLVEHFKIAADSQDQTRAAA
;
A
#
# COMPACT_ATOMS: atom_id res chain seq x y z
N MET A 1 -0.36 -71.95 -26.73
CA MET A 1 0.91 -72.61 -27.11
C MET A 1 2.01 -71.56 -27.19
N LYS A 2 2.80 -71.40 -26.13
CA LYS A 2 4.10 -70.70 -26.11
C LYS A 2 4.80 -71.05 -24.79
N ILE A 3 5.55 -72.14 -24.82
CA ILE A 3 6.47 -72.57 -23.77
C ILE A 3 7.75 -71.75 -23.96
N SER A 4 7.85 -70.63 -23.25
CA SER A 4 9.02 -69.73 -23.24
C SER A 4 9.23 -69.09 -21.86
N GLY A 5 8.80 -69.78 -20.80
CA GLY A 5 8.80 -69.24 -19.43
C GLY A 5 9.68 -69.96 -18.42
N ILE A 6 10.44 -70.98 -18.83
CA ILE A 6 11.22 -71.84 -17.90
C ILE A 6 12.71 -71.44 -17.88
N GLY A 7 13.22 -70.78 -18.92
CA GLY A 7 14.63 -70.36 -19.01
C GLY A 7 15.03 -69.17 -18.11
N THR A 8 14.08 -68.34 -17.68
CA THR A 8 14.36 -67.14 -16.86
C THR A 8 14.23 -67.38 -15.36
N ALA A 9 13.55 -68.45 -14.92
CA ALA A 9 13.37 -68.77 -13.51
C ALA A 9 14.63 -69.37 -12.85
N ILE A 10 15.54 -69.95 -13.63
CA ILE A 10 16.80 -70.53 -13.12
C ILE A 10 17.90 -69.44 -13.02
N GLY A 11 17.87 -68.44 -13.89
CA GLY A 11 18.84 -67.32 -13.88
C GLY A 11 18.73 -66.40 -12.65
N SER A 12 17.52 -66.22 -12.09
CA SER A 12 17.34 -65.36 -10.90
C SER A 12 17.52 -66.09 -9.57
N ALA A 13 17.54 -67.43 -9.57
CA ALA A 13 17.84 -68.19 -8.36
C ALA A 13 19.34 -68.15 -8.04
N ALA A 14 20.21 -68.15 -9.06
CA ALA A 14 21.67 -68.13 -8.93
C ALA A 14 22.24 -66.75 -8.51
N SER A 15 21.46 -65.67 -8.62
CA SER A 15 21.86 -64.33 -8.17
C SER A 15 21.51 -64.06 -6.71
N SER A 16 20.73 -64.93 -6.06
CA SER A 16 20.37 -64.78 -4.66
C SER A 16 21.60 -64.99 -3.77
N LEU A 17 21.94 -63.97 -2.97
CA LEU A 17 23.02 -64.05 -1.99
C LEU A 17 22.84 -65.24 -1.03
N PHE A 18 21.58 -65.58 -0.75
CA PHE A 18 21.22 -66.75 0.04
C PHE A 18 21.67 -68.08 -0.60
N VAL A 19 21.39 -68.27 -1.89
CA VAL A 19 21.78 -69.48 -2.63
C VAL A 19 23.30 -69.58 -2.72
N ARG A 20 24.00 -68.44 -2.86
CA ARG A 20 25.46 -68.38 -2.86
C ARG A 20 26.05 -68.72 -1.49
N CYS A 21 25.50 -68.19 -0.40
CA CYS A 21 25.95 -68.54 0.95
C CYS A 21 25.67 -70.00 1.30
N ALA A 22 24.50 -70.53 0.93
CA ALA A 22 24.14 -71.93 1.13
C ALA A 22 25.03 -72.89 0.32
N ALA A 23 25.37 -72.52 -0.92
CA ALA A 23 26.30 -73.27 -1.75
C ALA A 23 27.73 -73.21 -1.20
N LEU A 24 28.17 -72.04 -0.69
CA LEU A 24 29.49 -71.87 -0.09
C LEU A 24 29.63 -72.69 1.20
N THR A 25 28.62 -72.66 2.08
CA THR A 25 28.66 -73.47 3.31
C THR A 25 28.70 -74.95 2.98
N ALA A 26 27.88 -75.43 2.04
CA ALA A 26 27.90 -76.81 1.59
C ALA A 26 29.24 -77.21 0.95
N ALA A 27 29.84 -76.35 0.13
CA ALA A 27 31.14 -76.60 -0.48
C ALA A 27 32.25 -76.72 0.57
N ILE A 28 32.27 -75.83 1.57
CA ILE A 28 33.26 -75.87 2.66
C ILE A 28 33.10 -77.15 3.48
N THR A 29 31.88 -77.54 3.87
CA THR A 29 31.68 -78.79 4.63
C THR A 29 32.07 -80.02 3.84
N ILE A 30 31.79 -80.06 2.54
CA ILE A 30 32.21 -81.18 1.67
C ILE A 30 33.73 -81.27 1.57
N ILE A 31 34.42 -80.14 1.39
CA ILE A 31 35.89 -80.10 1.31
C ILE A 31 36.53 -80.59 2.62
N VAL A 32 36.01 -80.13 3.78
CA VAL A 32 36.51 -80.55 5.09
C VAL A 32 36.29 -82.05 5.32
N ALA A 33 35.11 -82.57 4.97
CA ALA A 33 34.82 -84.00 5.08
C ALA A 33 35.73 -84.87 4.19
N ALA A 34 35.98 -84.43 2.94
CA ALA A 34 36.88 -85.12 2.02
C ALA A 34 38.33 -85.15 2.51
N LEU A 35 38.83 -84.05 3.09
CA LEU A 35 40.17 -83.99 3.67
C LEU A 35 40.34 -84.92 4.86
N LEU A 36 39.36 -84.96 5.77
CA LEU A 36 39.36 -85.88 6.91
C LEU A 36 39.32 -87.35 6.47
N PHE A 37 38.55 -87.66 5.41
CA PHE A 37 38.47 -89.01 4.84
C PHE A 37 39.83 -89.49 4.31
N VAL A 38 40.53 -88.67 3.54
CA VAL A 38 41.87 -89.00 3.02
C VAL A 38 42.89 -89.16 4.14
N PHE A 39 42.82 -88.33 5.18
CA PHE A 39 43.72 -88.41 6.32
C PHE A 39 43.52 -89.71 7.11
N TYR A 40 42.26 -90.11 7.33
CA TYR A 40 41.91 -91.35 8.03
C TYR A 40 42.41 -92.59 7.27
N GLU A 41 42.19 -92.65 5.95
CA GLU A 41 42.66 -93.75 5.09
C GLU A 41 44.18 -93.94 5.20
N ARG A 42 44.96 -92.86 5.15
CA ARG A 42 46.43 -92.94 5.21
C ARG A 42 46.97 -93.34 6.58
N HIS A 43 46.28 -93.01 7.67
CA HIS A 43 46.76 -93.33 9.02
C HIS A 43 46.47 -94.78 9.42
N ALA A 44 45.33 -95.33 9.00
CA ALA A 44 44.91 -96.67 9.37
C ALA A 44 45.89 -97.77 8.88
N ASP A 45 46.33 -97.69 7.62
CA ASP A 45 47.21 -98.72 7.03
C ASP A 45 48.61 -98.73 7.67
N ASN A 46 49.15 -97.55 8.02
CA ASN A 46 50.45 -97.46 8.68
C ASN A 46 50.41 -98.02 10.11
N ILE A 47 49.33 -97.77 10.86
CA ILE A 47 49.18 -98.27 12.24
C ILE A 47 49.05 -99.80 12.25
N ALA A 48 48.27 -100.38 11.33
CA ALA A 48 48.09 -101.82 11.24
C ALA A 48 49.41 -102.55 10.91
N ARG A 49 50.19 -102.02 9.95
CA ARG A 49 51.48 -102.62 9.57
C ARG A 49 52.51 -102.58 10.71
N LEU A 50 52.65 -101.44 11.39
CA LEU A 50 53.56 -101.30 12.54
C LEU A 50 53.17 -102.22 13.70
N GLY A 51 51.87 -102.44 13.92
CA GLY A 51 51.38 -103.37 14.95
C GLY A 51 51.78 -104.82 14.68
N LEU A 52 51.63 -105.26 13.43
CA LEU A 52 51.98 -106.64 13.02
C LEU A 52 53.48 -106.91 13.06
N GLU A 53 54.31 -105.94 12.63
CA GLU A 53 55.77 -106.06 12.68
C GLU A 53 56.28 -106.27 14.12
N ARG A 54 55.73 -105.50 15.06
CA ARG A 54 56.09 -105.61 16.48
C ARG A 54 55.65 -106.95 17.08
N LEU A 55 54.46 -107.44 16.72
CA LEU A 55 53.94 -108.74 17.16
C LEU A 55 54.85 -109.88 16.69
N ALA A 56 55.27 -109.86 15.42
CA ALA A 56 56.17 -110.86 14.85
C ALA A 56 57.51 -110.93 15.60
N LEU A 57 58.11 -109.77 15.92
CA LEU A 57 59.37 -109.69 16.65
C LEU A 57 59.26 -110.18 18.10
N GLU A 58 58.22 -109.76 18.82
CA GLU A 58 57.98 -110.17 20.22
C GLU A 58 57.74 -111.69 20.31
N MET A 59 56.95 -112.24 19.39
CA MET A 59 56.68 -113.68 19.31
C MET A 59 57.93 -114.49 18.98
N THR A 60 58.71 -114.07 17.97
CA THR A 60 59.96 -114.76 17.58
C THR A 60 61.01 -114.71 18.68
N SER A 61 61.18 -113.56 19.32
CA SER A 61 62.16 -113.41 20.41
C SER A 61 61.75 -114.16 21.66
N GLY A 62 60.45 -114.16 21.99
CA GLY A 62 59.90 -114.91 23.12
C GLY A 62 60.11 -116.41 22.98
N THR A 63 59.92 -116.96 21.78
CA THR A 63 60.13 -118.39 21.51
C THR A 63 61.62 -118.76 21.56
N ALA A 64 62.51 -117.91 21.04
CA ALA A 64 63.95 -118.15 21.05
C ALA A 64 64.51 -118.36 22.48
N LEU A 65 63.96 -117.66 23.48
CA LEU A 65 64.35 -117.82 24.89
C LEU A 65 64.10 -119.24 25.43
N ASN A 66 63.03 -119.89 24.98
CA ASN A 66 62.66 -121.22 25.45
C ASN A 66 63.45 -122.34 24.76
N LEU A 67 64.10 -122.05 23.63
CA LEU A 67 64.86 -123.02 22.85
C LEU A 67 66.29 -123.25 23.38
N GLY A 68 66.84 -122.33 24.18
CA GLY A 68 68.24 -122.35 24.59
C GLY A 68 68.71 -123.65 25.22
N GLY A 69 67.93 -124.19 26.16
CA GLY A 69 68.28 -125.43 26.84
C GLY A 69 68.21 -126.63 25.92
N ALA A 70 67.20 -126.69 25.05
CA ALA A 70 66.98 -127.81 24.15
C ALA A 70 68.10 -127.89 23.09
N ILE A 71 68.54 -126.76 22.53
CA ILE A 71 69.63 -126.73 21.55
C ILE A 71 70.98 -127.10 22.20
N ARG A 72 71.33 -126.52 23.36
CA ARG A 72 72.65 -126.77 24.00
C ARG A 72 72.87 -128.23 24.39
N PHE A 73 71.80 -128.94 24.78
CA PHE A 73 71.86 -130.36 25.15
C PHE A 73 71.43 -131.30 24.00
N ALA A 74 71.32 -130.79 22.76
CA ALA A 74 70.98 -131.55 21.57
C ALA A 74 69.66 -132.37 21.68
N LYS A 75 68.65 -131.82 22.35
CA LYS A 75 67.33 -132.45 22.53
C LYS A 75 66.37 -132.04 21.40
N VAL A 76 66.48 -132.68 20.25
CA VAL A 76 65.72 -132.34 19.03
C VAL A 76 64.20 -132.40 19.24
N ASP A 77 63.67 -133.42 19.93
CA ASP A 77 62.22 -133.56 20.17
C ASP A 77 61.62 -132.37 20.94
N GLN A 78 62.39 -131.77 21.88
CA GLN A 78 61.94 -130.60 22.64
C GLN A 78 61.98 -129.31 21.79
N VAL A 79 62.91 -129.23 20.84
CA VAL A 79 62.96 -128.14 19.85
C VAL A 79 61.74 -128.21 18.93
N ASP A 80 61.40 -129.40 18.43
CA ASP A 80 60.23 -129.63 17.58
C ASP A 80 58.91 -129.28 18.29
N GLU A 81 58.73 -129.72 19.54
CA GLU A 81 57.51 -129.44 20.31
C GLU A 81 57.35 -127.93 20.58
N THR A 82 58.45 -127.26 20.93
CA THR A 82 58.45 -125.80 21.14
C THR A 82 58.15 -125.06 19.84
N LEU A 83 58.76 -125.47 18.71
CA LEU A 83 58.54 -124.87 17.40
C LEU A 83 57.09 -125.09 16.92
N THR A 84 56.50 -126.26 17.19
CA THR A 84 55.10 -126.56 16.88
C THR A 84 54.15 -125.64 17.66
N SER A 85 54.36 -125.49 18.98
CA SER A 85 53.54 -124.59 19.82
C SER A 85 53.63 -123.12 19.39
N TYR A 86 54.80 -122.71 18.89
CA TYR A 86 55.03 -121.37 18.37
C TYR A 86 54.21 -121.12 17.11
N THR A 87 54.12 -122.10 16.24
CA THR A 87 53.40 -121.99 14.98
C THR A 87 51.89 -122.02 15.15
N GLU A 88 51.37 -122.82 16.08
CA GLU A 88 49.93 -122.80 16.41
C GLU A 88 49.50 -121.46 17.02
N ARG A 89 50.38 -120.79 17.77
CA ARG A 89 50.11 -119.46 18.34
C ARG A 89 50.25 -118.33 17.34
N ALA A 90 51.13 -118.47 16.36
CA ALA A 90 51.36 -117.48 15.30
C ALA A 90 50.29 -117.52 14.20
N ASP A 91 49.42 -118.53 14.25
CA ASP A 91 48.30 -118.77 13.35
C ASP A 91 48.70 -118.63 11.86
N HIS A 92 47.86 -118.04 11.02
CA HIS A 92 48.07 -117.97 9.56
C HIS A 92 49.19 -117.01 9.14
N SER A 93 49.78 -116.27 10.09
CA SER A 93 50.71 -115.16 9.82
C SER A 93 52.17 -115.61 9.77
N MET A 94 52.50 -116.84 10.22
CA MET A 94 53.83 -117.42 10.12
C MET A 94 53.94 -118.40 8.95
N LEU A 95 54.85 -118.11 8.01
CA LEU A 95 55.07 -118.94 6.83
C LEU A 95 56.14 -119.99 7.05
N PHE A 96 57.19 -119.66 7.81
CA PHE A 96 58.34 -120.53 7.97
C PHE A 96 59.05 -120.23 9.28
N ALA A 97 59.60 -121.26 9.92
CA ALA A 97 60.53 -121.09 11.02
C ALA A 97 61.62 -122.18 10.99
N ALA A 98 62.86 -121.81 11.30
CA ALA A 98 63.99 -122.72 11.31
C ALA A 98 64.86 -122.47 12.54
N VAL A 99 65.23 -123.55 13.20
CA VAL A 99 66.12 -123.55 14.35
C VAL A 99 67.45 -124.17 13.94
N HIS A 100 68.52 -123.43 14.20
CA HIS A 100 69.88 -123.85 13.92
C HIS A 100 70.69 -123.90 15.21
N ASP A 101 71.67 -124.81 15.28
CA ASP A 101 72.60 -124.93 16.40
C ASP A 101 73.76 -123.92 16.35
N ALA A 102 74.73 -124.04 17.26
CA ALA A 102 75.87 -123.15 17.38
C ALA A 102 76.85 -123.25 16.18
N GLU A 103 76.88 -124.39 15.50
CA GLU A 103 77.70 -124.64 14.31
C GLU A 103 76.98 -124.26 13.01
N GLY A 104 75.70 -123.91 13.10
CA GLY A 104 74.86 -123.49 11.99
C GLY A 104 74.13 -124.61 11.28
N ASN A 105 74.14 -125.83 11.83
CA ASN A 105 73.37 -126.93 11.28
C ASN A 105 71.90 -126.77 11.63
N LEU A 106 71.02 -127.15 10.70
CA LEU A 106 69.58 -127.14 10.92
C LEU A 106 69.19 -128.25 11.91
N VAL A 107 68.61 -127.85 13.04
CA VAL A 107 68.11 -128.77 14.08
C VAL A 107 66.66 -129.16 13.77
N SER A 108 65.85 -128.17 13.45
CA SER A 108 64.44 -128.33 13.18
C SER A 108 63.95 -127.22 12.26
N ARG A 109 62.92 -127.51 11.47
CA ARG A 109 62.21 -126.51 10.66
C ARG A 109 60.72 -126.78 10.65
N PHE A 110 59.97 -125.71 10.53
CA PHE A 110 58.54 -125.69 10.29
C PHE A 110 58.23 -124.92 9.01
N GLY A 111 57.26 -125.42 8.26
CA GLY A 111 56.81 -124.83 7.00
C GLY A 111 57.72 -125.17 5.82
N GLY A 112 57.22 -124.91 4.62
CA GLY A 112 57.98 -124.99 3.38
C GLY A 112 58.04 -123.62 2.75
N THR A 113 59.24 -123.04 2.66
CA THR A 113 59.48 -121.87 1.82
C THR A 113 60.31 -122.24 0.58
N ARG A 114 60.39 -121.34 -0.40
CA ARG A 114 61.14 -121.55 -1.64
C ARG A 114 62.63 -121.71 -1.33
N GLU A 115 63.34 -122.54 -2.08
CA GLU A 115 64.73 -122.94 -1.80
C GLU A 115 65.71 -121.75 -1.64
N GLY A 116 65.53 -120.67 -2.39
CA GLY A 116 66.34 -119.44 -2.26
C GLY A 116 66.06 -118.61 -1.00
N GLU A 117 64.84 -118.69 -0.44
CA GLU A 117 64.46 -117.96 0.78
C GLU A 117 65.05 -118.62 2.03
N ILE A 118 65.34 -119.93 1.97
CA ILE A 118 66.04 -120.66 3.04
C ILE A 118 67.49 -120.20 3.15
N ASP A 119 68.17 -119.98 2.02
CA ASP A 119 69.58 -119.57 1.95
C ASP A 119 69.79 -118.14 2.49
N ASP A 120 68.87 -117.24 2.14
CA ASP A 120 68.84 -115.87 2.67
C ASP A 120 68.55 -115.86 4.18
N LEU A 121 67.65 -116.72 4.66
CA LEU A 121 67.34 -116.83 6.08
C LEU A 121 68.48 -117.47 6.87
N SER A 122 69.19 -118.45 6.32
CA SER A 122 70.41 -118.98 6.95
C SER A 122 71.50 -117.92 7.04
N THR A 123 71.63 -117.06 6.04
CA THR A 123 72.56 -115.92 6.10
C THR A 123 72.18 -114.95 7.23
N LEU A 124 70.88 -114.69 7.40
CA LEU A 124 70.36 -113.90 8.52
C LEU A 124 70.58 -114.60 9.87
N ALA A 125 70.50 -115.93 9.91
CA ALA A 125 70.78 -116.78 11.06
C ALA A 125 72.25 -116.75 11.47
N ASP A 126 73.17 -116.87 10.50
CA ASP A 126 74.61 -116.72 10.71
C ASP A 126 74.96 -115.34 11.27
N ALA A 127 74.39 -114.28 10.68
CA ALA A 127 74.59 -112.92 11.16
C ALA A 127 74.08 -112.72 12.59
N ALA A 128 72.90 -113.27 12.92
CA ALA A 128 72.34 -113.21 14.27
C ALA A 128 73.22 -113.99 15.28
N ARG A 129 73.74 -115.15 14.90
CA ARG A 129 74.65 -115.94 15.76
C ARG A 129 75.98 -115.24 15.98
N ALA A 130 76.59 -114.72 14.92
CA ALA A 130 77.90 -114.07 14.97
C ALA A 130 77.89 -112.76 15.76
N THR A 131 76.84 -111.94 15.60
CA THR A 131 76.71 -110.66 16.30
C THR A 131 76.07 -110.80 17.68
N GLY A 132 75.32 -111.87 17.91
CA GLY A 132 74.49 -112.05 19.11
C GLY A 132 73.31 -111.07 19.21
N SER A 133 72.92 -110.41 18.12
CA SER A 133 71.79 -109.48 18.09
C SER A 133 70.69 -109.94 17.13
N VAL A 134 69.45 -109.54 17.39
CA VAL A 134 68.31 -109.83 16.49
C VAL A 134 68.57 -109.18 15.14
N GLN A 135 68.44 -109.96 14.08
CA GLN A 135 68.53 -109.49 12.71
C GLN A 135 67.16 -109.56 12.06
N THR A 136 66.81 -108.51 11.32
CA THR A 136 65.59 -108.47 10.52
C THR A 136 65.87 -107.95 9.11
N THR A 137 65.03 -108.35 8.15
CA THR A 137 65.05 -107.76 6.80
C THR A 137 64.38 -106.38 6.80
N GLY A 138 64.58 -105.57 5.75
CA GLY A 138 64.05 -104.21 5.64
C GLY A 138 62.52 -104.06 5.75
N ASP A 139 61.76 -105.13 5.52
CA ASP A 139 60.29 -105.13 5.71
C ASP A 139 59.85 -105.60 7.11
N GLY A 140 60.78 -105.98 8.00
CA GLY A 140 60.52 -106.31 9.41
C GLY A 140 59.94 -107.69 9.70
N PHE A 141 59.48 -108.43 8.67
CA PHE A 141 58.76 -109.70 8.85
C PHE A 141 59.62 -110.96 8.73
N TRP A 142 60.88 -110.83 8.30
CA TRP A 142 61.85 -111.93 8.39
C TRP A 142 62.77 -111.61 9.55
N ILE A 143 62.81 -112.52 10.51
CA ILE A 143 63.35 -112.25 11.82
C ILE A 143 64.23 -113.42 12.21
N SER A 144 65.47 -113.14 12.59
CA SER A 144 66.40 -114.13 13.12
C SER A 144 66.91 -113.70 14.47
N VAL A 145 66.62 -114.50 15.48
CA VAL A 145 66.94 -114.24 16.87
C VAL A 145 68.00 -115.24 17.32
N PRO A 146 69.12 -114.77 17.91
CA PRO A 146 70.09 -115.68 18.50
C PRO A 146 69.49 -116.34 19.74
N VAL A 147 69.57 -117.65 19.78
CA VAL A 147 69.15 -118.46 20.92
C VAL A 147 70.32 -118.52 21.89
N ARG A 148 70.06 -118.17 23.15
CA ARG A 148 71.09 -118.06 24.20
C ARG A 148 70.79 -119.00 25.36
N PHE A 149 71.84 -119.50 26.02
CA PHE A 149 71.68 -120.39 27.17
C PHE A 149 72.87 -120.33 28.14
N GLY A 150 72.61 -120.56 29.43
CA GLY A 150 73.59 -120.53 30.52
C GLY A 150 73.73 -119.17 31.21
N SER A 151 74.42 -119.13 32.36
CA SER A 151 74.62 -117.92 33.17
C SER A 151 75.41 -116.81 32.45
N ASP A 152 76.29 -117.20 31.53
CA ASP A 152 77.13 -116.28 30.74
C ASP A 152 76.43 -115.86 29.43
N ASN A 153 75.19 -116.30 29.23
CA ASN A 153 74.31 -115.95 28.11
C ASN A 153 74.93 -116.19 26.72
N GLY A 154 75.75 -117.24 26.60
CA GLY A 154 76.40 -117.62 25.34
C GLY A 154 75.37 -117.97 24.26
N VAL A 155 75.68 -117.61 23.01
CA VAL A 155 74.85 -117.97 21.85
C VAL A 155 75.05 -119.47 21.58
N VAL A 156 73.96 -120.22 21.60
CA VAL A 156 73.95 -121.68 21.40
C VAL A 156 73.24 -122.09 20.11
N GLY A 157 72.64 -121.14 19.41
CA GLY A 157 71.96 -121.36 18.14
C GLY A 157 71.20 -120.11 17.70
N SER A 158 70.26 -120.28 16.77
CA SER A 158 69.36 -119.21 16.34
C SER A 158 68.01 -119.76 15.92
N LEU A 159 66.95 -119.01 16.22
CA LEU A 159 65.61 -119.22 15.68
C LEU A 159 65.34 -118.15 14.64
N SER A 160 65.07 -118.57 13.43
CA SER A 160 64.71 -117.69 12.33
C SER A 160 63.27 -117.97 11.91
N ALA A 161 62.50 -116.92 11.64
CA ALA A 161 61.11 -117.02 11.25
C ALA A 161 60.76 -116.01 10.15
N ILE A 162 59.86 -116.41 9.27
CA ILE A 162 59.28 -115.59 8.20
C ILE A 162 57.80 -115.43 8.48
N TRP A 163 57.37 -114.17 8.53
CA TRP A 163 55.98 -113.76 8.74
C TRP A 163 55.41 -113.12 7.46
N SER A 164 54.10 -113.24 7.26
CA SER A 164 53.36 -112.55 6.19
C SER A 164 52.20 -111.74 6.75
N PRO A 165 52.15 -110.42 6.52
CA PRO A 165 51.06 -109.57 6.98
C PRO A 165 49.84 -109.59 6.06
N GLU A 166 49.85 -110.35 4.95
CA GLU A 166 48.85 -110.22 3.88
C GLU A 166 47.43 -110.63 4.31
N ALA A 167 47.31 -111.71 5.09
CA ALA A 167 46.02 -112.21 5.56
C ALA A 167 45.39 -111.25 6.59
N ASP A 168 46.16 -110.84 7.59
CA ASP A 168 45.69 -109.96 8.67
C ASP A 168 45.32 -108.57 8.16
N LEU A 169 46.13 -107.99 7.25
CA LEU A 169 45.83 -106.70 6.64
C LEU A 169 44.60 -106.75 5.72
N ALA A 170 44.27 -107.90 5.12
CA ALA A 170 43.06 -108.05 4.31
C ALA A 170 41.78 -108.01 5.16
N GLU A 171 41.81 -108.61 6.35
CA GLU A 171 40.70 -108.58 7.30
C GLU A 171 40.44 -107.16 7.85
N PHE A 172 41.51 -106.43 8.23
CA PHE A 172 41.41 -105.03 8.63
C PHE A 172 40.80 -104.12 7.54
N ARG A 173 41.09 -104.40 6.26
CA ARG A 173 40.51 -103.64 5.13
C ARG A 173 39.03 -103.95 4.91
N ALA A 174 38.58 -105.17 5.20
CA ALA A 174 37.18 -105.58 5.03
C ALA A 174 36.27 -104.90 6.08
N ASP A 175 36.68 -104.89 7.35
CA ASP A 175 35.91 -104.24 8.43
C ASP A 175 35.86 -102.70 8.27
N ARG A 176 36.96 -102.09 7.79
CA ARG A 176 37.06 -100.65 7.50
C ARG A 176 36.01 -100.16 6.51
N ARG A 177 35.71 -100.92 5.45
CA ARG A 177 34.74 -100.51 4.41
C ARG A 177 33.31 -100.38 4.95
N THR A 178 32.93 -101.24 5.88
CA THR A 178 31.57 -101.24 6.45
C THR A 178 31.35 -100.02 7.36
N GLN A 179 32.36 -99.63 8.14
CA GLN A 179 32.29 -98.45 9.01
C GLN A 179 32.25 -97.13 8.21
N GLN A 180 32.94 -97.05 7.07
CA GLN A 180 32.95 -95.86 6.22
C GLN A 180 31.59 -95.52 5.60
N GLY A 181 30.79 -96.54 5.24
CA GLY A 181 29.46 -96.34 4.67
C GLY A 181 28.50 -95.60 5.61
N VAL A 182 28.58 -95.87 6.92
CA VAL A 182 27.71 -95.25 7.94
C VAL A 182 28.02 -93.76 8.11
N VAL A 183 29.31 -93.39 8.10
CA VAL A 183 29.75 -91.99 8.28
C VAL A 183 29.31 -91.11 7.12
N VAL A 184 29.42 -91.60 5.89
CA VAL A 184 28.97 -90.86 4.69
C VAL A 184 27.45 -90.63 4.69
N GLY A 185 26.68 -91.64 5.10
CA GLY A 185 25.22 -91.52 5.21
C GLY A 185 24.76 -90.46 6.21
N MET A 186 25.38 -90.41 7.39
CA MET A 186 25.03 -89.44 8.43
C MET A 186 25.37 -87.99 8.02
N PHE A 187 26.46 -87.79 7.28
CA PHE A 187 26.85 -86.46 6.77
C PHE A 187 25.82 -85.88 5.79
N LEU A 188 25.29 -86.69 4.87
CA LEU A 188 24.32 -86.23 3.87
C LEU A 188 22.99 -85.78 4.50
N VAL A 189 22.54 -86.47 5.55
CA VAL A 189 21.31 -86.11 6.27
C VAL A 189 21.44 -84.76 6.99
N LEU A 190 22.56 -84.56 7.71
CA LEU A 190 22.83 -83.31 8.42
C LEU A 190 22.98 -82.12 7.48
N LEU A 191 23.62 -82.33 6.32
CA LEU A 191 23.75 -81.29 5.30
C LEU A 191 22.37 -80.85 4.77
N GLY A 192 21.48 -81.80 4.46
CA GLY A 192 20.12 -81.52 4.00
C GLY A 192 19.28 -80.75 5.04
N LEU A 193 19.36 -81.12 6.31
CA LEU A 193 18.64 -80.46 7.40
C LEU A 193 19.12 -79.00 7.60
N SER A 194 20.42 -78.76 7.49
CA SER A 194 21.00 -77.42 7.64
C SER A 194 20.48 -76.44 6.57
N LEU A 195 20.34 -76.91 5.33
CA LEU A 195 19.86 -76.10 4.20
C LEU A 195 18.37 -75.74 4.33
N LEU A 196 17.56 -76.65 4.90
CA LEU A 196 16.14 -76.40 5.18
C LEU A 196 15.94 -75.32 6.25
N ILE A 197 16.68 -75.40 7.36
CA ILE A 197 16.61 -74.43 8.46
C ILE A 197 17.02 -73.04 7.96
N LEU A 198 18.11 -72.95 7.18
CA LEU A 198 18.60 -71.70 6.61
C LEU A 198 17.51 -71.02 5.75
N ARG A 199 16.79 -71.79 4.92
CA ARG A 199 15.73 -71.28 4.04
C ARG A 199 14.57 -70.69 4.83
N GLN A 200 14.17 -71.34 5.92
CA GLN A 200 13.00 -70.92 6.71
C GLN A 200 13.31 -69.72 7.61
N MET A 201 14.53 -69.62 8.16
CA MET A 201 14.92 -68.54 9.06
C MET A 201 15.27 -67.23 8.34
N LEU A 202 15.88 -67.30 7.14
CA LEU A 202 16.41 -66.12 6.44
C LEU A 202 15.60 -65.76 5.19
N ALA A 203 15.38 -66.71 4.26
CA ALA A 203 14.89 -66.36 2.93
C ALA A 203 13.41 -65.91 2.89
N VAL A 204 12.53 -66.58 3.64
CA VAL A 204 11.09 -66.25 3.67
C VAL A 204 10.82 -64.89 4.34
N PRO A 205 11.41 -64.57 5.50
CA PRO A 205 11.18 -63.28 6.17
C PRO A 205 11.75 -62.09 5.38
N LEU A 206 12.93 -62.23 4.79
CA LEU A 206 13.54 -61.17 3.97
C LEU A 206 12.66 -60.82 2.76
N LYS A 207 12.04 -61.83 2.14
CA LYS A 207 11.12 -61.62 1.01
C LYS A 207 9.86 -60.86 1.43
N LYS A 208 9.34 -61.09 2.63
CA LYS A 208 8.17 -60.38 3.16
C LYS A 208 8.48 -58.91 3.49
N VAL A 209 9.62 -58.64 4.12
CA VAL A 209 10.06 -57.25 4.37
C VAL A 209 10.41 -56.52 3.06
N GLY A 210 11.05 -57.22 2.11
CA GLY A 210 11.32 -56.69 0.77
C GLY A 210 10.04 -56.34 -0.01
N ALA A 211 8.99 -57.15 0.10
CA ALA A 211 7.69 -56.82 -0.49
C ALA A 211 7.07 -55.56 0.14
N GLY A 212 7.13 -55.43 1.47
CA GLY A 212 6.70 -54.19 2.16
C GLY A 212 7.50 -52.96 1.72
N MET A 213 8.79 -53.11 1.42
CA MET A 213 9.62 -52.02 0.91
C MET A 213 9.21 -51.57 -0.50
N ILE A 214 8.82 -52.52 -1.35
CA ILE A 214 8.28 -52.22 -2.69
C ILE A 214 6.94 -51.48 -2.58
N GLN A 215 6.05 -51.89 -1.68
CA GLN A 215 4.76 -51.20 -1.46
C GLN A 215 4.96 -49.74 -1.03
N VAL A 216 5.89 -49.48 -0.09
CA VAL A 216 6.25 -48.12 0.31
C VAL A 216 6.87 -47.34 -0.84
N ALA A 217 7.72 -47.96 -1.67
CA ALA A 217 8.31 -47.30 -2.84
C ALA A 217 7.29 -46.97 -3.94
N GLU A 218 6.22 -47.77 -4.06
CA GLU A 218 5.11 -47.58 -5.01
C GLU A 218 4.04 -46.60 -4.49
N GLY A 219 4.24 -46.00 -3.31
CA GLY A 219 3.36 -44.96 -2.76
C GLY A 219 2.08 -45.48 -2.08
N GLN A 220 2.04 -46.78 -1.75
CA GLN A 220 0.94 -47.43 -1.04
C GLN A 220 1.27 -47.52 0.45
N TYR A 221 0.68 -46.61 1.25
CA TYR A 221 1.06 -46.43 2.67
C TYR A 221 -0.01 -46.89 3.68
N ASP A 222 -1.14 -47.39 3.20
CA ASP A 222 -2.28 -47.74 4.05
C ASP A 222 -2.10 -49.09 4.77
N ASP A 223 -1.30 -50.00 4.18
CA ASP A 223 -1.06 -51.33 4.72
C ASP A 223 0.03 -51.37 5.82
N GLU A 224 -0.17 -52.21 6.84
CA GLU A 224 0.82 -52.46 7.89
C GLU A 224 2.05 -53.19 7.35
N ILE A 225 3.26 -52.74 7.73
CA ILE A 225 4.49 -53.43 7.34
C ILE A 225 4.57 -54.78 8.09
N PRO A 226 4.66 -55.92 7.38
CA PRO A 226 4.69 -57.23 8.04
C PRO A 226 5.98 -57.41 8.86
N LEU A 227 5.91 -58.23 9.92
CA LEU A 227 7.05 -58.65 10.77
C LEU A 227 7.64 -57.57 11.71
N VAL A 228 6.98 -56.42 11.89
CA VAL A 228 7.40 -55.35 12.83
C VAL A 228 7.60 -55.84 14.28
N ARG A 229 6.79 -56.81 14.72
CA ARG A 229 6.87 -57.42 16.07
C ARG A 229 8.01 -58.43 16.26
N ARG A 230 8.76 -58.75 15.20
CA ARG A 230 9.87 -59.71 15.24
C ARG A 230 11.07 -59.08 15.97
N ARG A 231 11.76 -59.86 16.80
CA ARG A 231 12.80 -59.37 17.73
C ARG A 231 14.24 -59.45 17.22
N ASP A 232 14.44 -59.86 15.97
CA ASP A 232 15.76 -59.97 15.34
C ASP A 232 16.05 -58.79 14.40
N GLU A 233 17.18 -58.86 13.69
CA GLU A 233 17.66 -57.85 12.75
C GLU A 233 16.67 -57.61 11.60
N ILE A 234 15.95 -58.66 11.18
CA ILE A 234 14.90 -58.55 10.15
C ILE A 234 13.71 -57.74 10.69
N GLY A 235 13.33 -57.95 11.96
CA GLY A 235 12.36 -57.10 12.64
C GLY A 235 12.85 -55.66 12.84
N GLY A 236 14.17 -55.46 13.01
CA GLY A 236 14.81 -54.15 13.03
C GLY A 236 14.59 -53.39 11.72
N ILE A 237 14.85 -54.04 10.58
CA ILE A 237 14.60 -53.47 9.25
C ILE A 237 13.11 -53.15 9.05
N ALA A 238 12.20 -54.05 9.47
CA ALA A 238 10.77 -53.81 9.37
C ALA A 238 10.31 -52.58 10.18
N ARG A 239 10.83 -52.36 11.39
CA ARG A 239 10.56 -51.15 12.20
C ARG A 239 11.11 -49.87 11.56
N SER A 240 12.32 -49.92 11.01
CA SER A 240 12.89 -48.78 10.30
C SER A 240 12.09 -48.42 9.05
N LEU A 241 11.62 -49.44 8.32
CA LEU A 241 10.75 -49.25 7.15
C LEU A 241 9.37 -48.68 7.54
N ASP A 242 8.79 -49.13 8.66
CA ASP A 242 7.52 -48.59 9.18
C ASP A 242 7.68 -47.13 9.66
N THR A 243 8.82 -46.79 10.28
CA THR A 243 9.15 -45.40 10.64
C THR A 243 9.30 -44.52 9.39
N LEU A 244 9.92 -45.05 8.32
CA LEU A 244 10.04 -44.36 7.04
C LEU A 244 8.66 -44.14 6.40
N ARG A 245 7.78 -45.15 6.41
CA ARG A 245 6.39 -45.05 5.96
C ARG A 245 5.65 -43.92 6.70
N ALA A 246 5.74 -43.89 8.03
CA ALA A 246 5.10 -42.85 8.85
C ALA A 246 5.60 -41.44 8.47
N LYS A 247 6.91 -41.26 8.28
CA LYS A 247 7.47 -39.97 7.82
C LYS A 247 7.03 -39.58 6.42
N LEU A 248 6.86 -40.53 5.51
CA LEU A 248 6.37 -40.27 4.15
C LEU A 248 4.89 -39.88 4.12
N ILE A 249 4.07 -40.44 5.01
CA ILE A 249 2.67 -40.02 5.21
C ILE A 249 2.62 -38.56 5.71
N GLU A 250 3.44 -38.22 6.71
CA GLU A 250 3.53 -36.83 7.22
C GLU A 250 4.03 -35.86 6.15
N ALA A 251 5.04 -36.25 5.35
CA ALA A 251 5.57 -35.42 4.27
C ALA A 251 4.52 -35.15 3.17
N ARG A 252 3.74 -36.16 2.77
CA ARG A 252 2.67 -36.00 1.78
C ARG A 252 1.53 -35.14 2.30
N ALA A 253 1.17 -35.27 3.58
CA ALA A 253 0.19 -34.41 4.23
C ALA A 253 0.69 -32.95 4.39
N ALA A 254 2.00 -32.74 4.51
CA ALA A 254 2.60 -31.40 4.47
C ALA A 254 2.62 -30.81 3.05
N GLU A 255 2.93 -31.62 2.04
CA GLU A 255 2.95 -31.21 0.62
C GLU A 255 1.56 -30.82 0.11
N ILE A 256 0.51 -31.58 0.46
CA ILE A 256 -0.88 -31.24 0.15
C ILE A 256 -1.29 -29.91 0.81
N ARG A 257 -0.96 -29.72 2.10
CA ARG A 257 -1.22 -28.45 2.80
C ARG A 257 -0.48 -27.27 2.17
N GLN A 258 0.75 -27.49 1.70
CA GLN A 258 1.53 -26.46 1.02
C GLN A 258 0.93 -26.10 -0.35
N GLN A 259 0.49 -27.10 -1.14
CA GLN A 259 -0.20 -26.87 -2.40
C GLN A 259 -1.53 -26.14 -2.22
N GLU A 260 -2.34 -26.50 -1.22
CA GLU A 260 -3.59 -25.82 -0.92
C GLU A 260 -3.38 -24.37 -0.44
N ALA A 261 -2.35 -24.13 0.38
CA ALA A 261 -1.96 -22.79 0.80
C ALA A 261 -1.49 -21.94 -0.39
N GLN A 262 -0.66 -22.52 -1.27
CA GLN A 262 -0.13 -21.85 -2.45
C GLN A 262 -1.23 -21.53 -3.47
N ALA A 263 -2.14 -22.47 -3.74
CA ALA A 263 -3.32 -22.23 -4.58
C ALA A 263 -4.26 -21.18 -3.97
N THR A 264 -4.38 -21.12 -2.65
CA THR A 264 -5.14 -20.07 -1.96
C THR A 264 -4.48 -18.71 -2.11
N GLN A 265 -3.17 -18.64 -1.92
CA GLN A 265 -2.37 -17.43 -2.11
C GLN A 265 -2.44 -16.94 -3.56
N GLU A 266 -2.29 -17.82 -4.55
CA GLU A 266 -2.41 -17.46 -5.98
C GLU A 266 -3.78 -16.85 -6.31
N ARG A 267 -4.88 -17.41 -5.78
CA ARG A 267 -6.23 -16.85 -5.96
C ARG A 267 -6.38 -15.48 -5.29
N VAL A 268 -5.82 -15.30 -4.09
CA VAL A 268 -5.84 -14.00 -3.40
C VAL A 268 -5.08 -12.97 -4.22
N VAL A 269 -3.85 -13.30 -4.66
CA VAL A 269 -3.00 -12.41 -5.47
C VAL A 269 -3.65 -12.08 -6.81
N ASP A 270 -4.23 -13.04 -7.54
CA ASP A 270 -4.89 -12.73 -8.82
C ASP A 270 -6.11 -11.82 -8.63
N ARG A 271 -6.91 -12.03 -7.57
CA ARG A 271 -8.05 -11.14 -7.27
C ARG A 271 -7.60 -9.75 -6.86
N LEU A 272 -6.56 -9.63 -6.04
CA LEU A 272 -5.98 -8.34 -5.67
C LEU A 272 -5.39 -7.64 -6.90
N ARG A 273 -4.68 -8.37 -7.76
CA ARG A 273 -4.15 -7.87 -9.04
C ARG A 273 -5.25 -7.33 -9.94
N ARG A 274 -6.37 -8.03 -10.08
CA ARG A 274 -7.54 -7.54 -10.85
C ARG A 274 -8.16 -6.30 -10.21
N GLY A 275 -8.30 -6.27 -8.89
CA GLY A 275 -8.82 -5.10 -8.17
C GLY A 275 -7.92 -3.88 -8.33
N LEU A 276 -6.60 -4.05 -8.17
CA LEU A 276 -5.60 -3.00 -8.40
C LEU A 276 -5.54 -2.57 -9.87
N GLY A 277 -5.71 -3.52 -10.81
CA GLY A 277 -5.82 -3.21 -12.24
C GLY A 277 -7.04 -2.33 -12.53
N ALA A 278 -8.22 -2.69 -12.00
CA ALA A 278 -9.42 -1.87 -12.12
C ALA A 278 -9.23 -0.47 -11.51
N LEU A 279 -8.58 -0.37 -10.34
CA LEU A 279 -8.27 0.91 -9.70
C LEU A 279 -7.31 1.77 -10.55
N ALA A 280 -6.29 1.14 -11.17
CA ALA A 280 -5.35 1.82 -12.06
C ALA A 280 -6.01 2.29 -13.36
N ASP A 281 -7.03 1.58 -13.85
CA ASP A 281 -7.87 1.97 -14.97
C ASP A 281 -8.94 3.02 -14.59
N GLY A 282 -8.93 3.52 -13.35
CA GLY A 282 -9.84 4.53 -12.85
C GLY A 282 -11.21 3.99 -12.37
N ASP A 283 -11.42 2.68 -12.30
CA ASP A 283 -12.67 2.10 -11.77
C ASP A 283 -12.68 2.03 -10.25
N LEU A 284 -13.22 3.08 -9.63
CA LEU A 284 -13.37 3.18 -8.16
C LEU A 284 -14.61 2.42 -7.65
N THR A 285 -15.44 1.87 -8.55
CA THR A 285 -16.62 1.07 -8.19
C THR A 285 -16.30 -0.41 -7.99
N HIS A 286 -15.13 -0.86 -8.45
CA HIS A 286 -14.74 -2.26 -8.34
C HIS A 286 -14.62 -2.70 -6.88
N ARG A 287 -15.22 -3.84 -6.55
CA ARG A 287 -15.17 -4.43 -5.20
C ARG A 287 -14.84 -5.91 -5.29
N ILE A 288 -13.94 -6.37 -4.41
CA ILE A 288 -13.67 -7.80 -4.25
C ILE A 288 -14.77 -8.38 -3.36
N ARG A 289 -15.78 -8.98 -4.00
CA ARG A 289 -16.98 -9.52 -3.33
C ARG A 289 -16.77 -10.90 -2.72
N THR A 290 -15.88 -11.69 -3.32
CA THR A 290 -15.65 -13.06 -2.85
C THR A 290 -14.73 -13.05 -1.64
N ALA A 291 -15.19 -13.62 -0.53
CA ALA A 291 -14.41 -13.77 0.69
C ALA A 291 -13.09 -14.50 0.42
N PHE A 292 -12.04 -14.07 1.11
CA PHE A 292 -10.77 -14.76 1.14
C PHE A 292 -10.75 -15.76 2.31
N ALA A 293 -9.71 -16.58 2.38
CA ALA A 293 -9.47 -17.36 3.59
C ALA A 293 -9.23 -16.39 4.78
N SER A 294 -9.55 -16.84 5.99
CA SER A 294 -9.39 -16.11 7.26
C SER A 294 -8.15 -15.22 7.28
N ASP A 295 -6.99 -15.80 6.98
CA ASP A 295 -5.68 -15.17 7.08
C ASP A 295 -5.46 -14.01 6.09
N TYR A 296 -6.32 -13.88 5.07
CA TYR A 296 -6.23 -12.84 4.03
C TYR A 296 -7.48 -11.94 3.96
N GLU A 297 -8.52 -12.18 4.77
CA GLU A 297 -9.78 -11.45 4.68
C GLU A 297 -9.64 -9.95 4.99
N GLU A 298 -8.66 -9.59 5.82
CA GLU A 298 -8.31 -8.19 6.12
C GLU A 298 -7.84 -7.45 4.86
N LEU A 299 -7.01 -8.08 4.00
CA LEU A 299 -6.58 -7.48 2.72
C LEU A 299 -7.75 -7.15 1.80
N ARG A 300 -8.76 -8.01 1.73
CA ARG A 300 -9.98 -7.76 0.94
C ARG A 300 -10.73 -6.56 1.49
N THR A 301 -10.86 -6.50 2.81
CA THR A 301 -11.59 -5.44 3.51
C THR A 301 -10.89 -4.10 3.36
N ASP A 302 -9.56 -4.08 3.50
CA ASP A 302 -8.72 -2.89 3.33
C ASP A 302 -8.73 -2.36 1.90
N PHE A 303 -8.61 -3.24 0.90
CA PHE A 303 -8.73 -2.85 -0.50
C PHE A 303 -10.10 -2.20 -0.79
N ASN A 304 -11.18 -2.84 -0.33
CA ASN A 304 -12.54 -2.32 -0.54
C ASN A 304 -12.76 -0.99 0.20
N ARG A 305 -12.23 -0.86 1.42
CA ARG A 305 -12.28 0.37 2.21
C ARG A 305 -11.50 1.50 1.54
N ALA A 306 -10.29 1.24 1.06
CA ALA A 306 -9.50 2.22 0.33
C ALA A 306 -10.20 2.68 -0.96
N SER A 307 -10.74 1.73 -1.74
CA SER A 307 -11.50 2.02 -2.96
C SER A 307 -12.77 2.82 -2.66
N GLN A 308 -13.45 2.55 -1.55
CA GLN A 308 -14.60 3.33 -1.10
C GLN A 308 -14.21 4.77 -0.73
N THR A 309 -13.17 4.95 0.09
CA THR A 309 -12.70 6.29 0.47
C THR A 309 -12.27 7.12 -0.74
N LEU A 310 -11.59 6.51 -1.71
CA LEU A 310 -11.24 7.15 -2.98
C LEU A 310 -12.48 7.54 -3.78
N ASN A 311 -13.43 6.61 -3.95
CA ASN A 311 -14.71 6.90 -4.61
C ASN A 311 -15.41 8.10 -3.97
N ASP A 312 -15.55 8.11 -2.64
CA ASP A 312 -16.27 9.18 -1.92
C ASP A 312 -15.53 10.52 -2.03
N THR A 313 -14.20 10.51 -2.00
CA THR A 313 -13.39 11.71 -2.20
C THR A 313 -13.58 12.29 -3.60
N VAL A 314 -13.51 11.44 -4.64
CA VAL A 314 -13.69 11.88 -6.04
C VAL A 314 -15.12 12.36 -6.29
N THR A 315 -16.13 11.69 -5.72
CA THR A 315 -17.53 12.15 -5.77
C THR A 315 -17.70 13.53 -5.14
N ASN A 316 -17.08 13.77 -3.98
CA ASN A 316 -17.12 15.08 -3.33
C ASN A 316 -16.42 16.16 -4.17
N VAL A 317 -15.28 15.85 -4.78
CA VAL A 317 -14.58 16.78 -5.69
C VAL A 317 -15.45 17.10 -6.91
N HIS A 318 -16.10 16.10 -7.51
CA HIS A 318 -17.03 16.31 -8.63
C HIS A 318 -18.21 17.22 -8.24
N ALA A 319 -18.83 16.97 -7.08
CA ALA A 319 -19.91 17.81 -6.56
C ALA A 319 -19.44 19.24 -6.27
N SER A 320 -18.27 19.43 -5.65
CA SER A 320 -17.67 20.74 -5.41
C SER A 320 -17.36 21.48 -6.71
N ALA A 321 -16.81 20.81 -7.73
CA ALA A 321 -16.56 21.41 -9.04
C ALA A 321 -17.87 21.86 -9.71
N SER A 322 -18.93 21.04 -9.63
CA SER A 322 -20.26 21.43 -10.14
C SER A 322 -20.81 22.67 -9.43
N ASN A 323 -20.68 22.74 -8.10
CA ASN A 323 -21.11 23.89 -7.31
C ASN A 323 -20.29 25.17 -7.64
N ILE A 324 -18.97 25.05 -7.83
CA ILE A 324 -18.13 26.18 -8.24
C ILE A 324 -18.53 26.66 -9.64
N ARG A 325 -18.81 25.74 -10.57
CA ARG A 325 -19.28 26.10 -11.92
C ARG A 325 -20.60 26.87 -11.87
N ALA A 326 -21.57 26.39 -11.09
CA ALA A 326 -22.85 27.08 -10.91
C ALA A 326 -22.66 28.46 -10.26
N GLY A 327 -21.85 28.54 -9.20
CA GLY A 327 -21.54 29.81 -8.53
C GLY A 327 -20.83 30.80 -9.46
N ALA A 328 -19.93 30.34 -10.32
CA ALA A 328 -19.26 31.18 -11.32
C ALA A 328 -20.25 31.71 -12.38
N GLU A 329 -21.22 30.90 -12.82
CA GLU A 329 -22.29 31.36 -13.72
C GLU A 329 -23.22 32.39 -13.06
N ASP A 330 -23.51 32.23 -11.77
CA ASP A 330 -24.29 33.21 -11.00
C ASP A 330 -23.52 34.52 -10.84
N ILE A 331 -22.22 34.47 -10.53
CA ILE A 331 -21.36 35.67 -10.47
C ILE A 331 -21.28 36.35 -11.83
N SER A 332 -21.14 35.59 -12.92
CA SER A 332 -21.12 36.15 -14.28
C SER A 332 -22.42 36.89 -14.59
N ARG A 333 -23.59 36.29 -14.28
CA ARG A 333 -24.89 36.93 -14.47
C ARG A 333 -25.08 38.18 -13.60
N ALA A 334 -24.63 38.12 -12.34
CA ALA A 334 -24.66 39.28 -11.45
C ALA A 334 -23.73 40.40 -11.92
N SER A 335 -22.57 40.06 -12.48
CA SER A 335 -21.63 41.02 -13.05
C SER A 335 -22.18 41.69 -14.30
N ASP A 336 -22.85 40.94 -15.19
CA ASP A 336 -23.56 41.50 -16.35
C ASP A 336 -24.67 42.49 -15.94
N ASP A 337 -25.46 42.15 -14.92
CA ASP A 337 -26.48 43.05 -14.38
C ASP A 337 -25.85 44.31 -13.79
N LEU A 338 -24.78 44.15 -13.00
CA LEU A 338 -24.05 45.27 -12.43
C LEU A 338 -23.44 46.16 -13.53
N SER A 339 -22.91 45.59 -14.61
CA SER A 339 -22.41 46.34 -15.78
C SER A 339 -23.48 47.25 -16.35
N ARG A 340 -24.67 46.71 -16.65
CA ARG A 340 -25.79 47.49 -17.21
C ARG A 340 -26.25 48.58 -16.25
N ARG A 341 -26.27 48.31 -14.95
CA ARG A 341 -26.61 49.30 -13.93
C ARG A 341 -25.55 50.40 -13.84
N THR A 342 -24.27 50.05 -13.93
CA THR A 342 -23.16 51.00 -13.95
C THR A 342 -23.19 51.87 -15.21
N GLU A 343 -23.50 51.31 -16.39
CA GLU A 343 -23.71 52.07 -17.63
C GLU A 343 -24.89 53.04 -17.52
N ASN A 344 -26.04 52.57 -17.03
CA ASN A 344 -27.21 53.44 -16.81
C ASN A 344 -26.93 54.54 -15.77
N GLN A 345 -26.15 54.22 -14.74
CA GLN A 345 -25.73 55.18 -13.73
C GLN A 345 -24.78 56.22 -14.31
N ALA A 346 -23.85 55.82 -15.18
CA ALA A 346 -22.97 56.75 -15.89
C ALA A 346 -23.78 57.70 -16.78
N ALA A 347 -24.75 57.20 -17.55
CA ALA A 347 -25.64 58.04 -18.37
C ALA A 347 -26.45 59.03 -17.52
N THR A 348 -27.04 58.57 -16.42
CA THR A 348 -27.77 59.46 -15.49
C THR A 348 -26.86 60.49 -14.84
N LEU A 349 -25.60 60.13 -14.55
CA LEU A 349 -24.60 61.06 -14.00
C LEU A 349 -24.20 62.11 -15.02
N GLU A 350 -24.02 61.77 -16.29
CA GLU A 350 -23.75 62.73 -17.36
C GLU A 350 -24.91 63.74 -17.50
N GLU A 351 -26.15 63.26 -17.52
CA GLU A 351 -27.34 64.14 -17.57
C GLU A 351 -27.43 65.03 -16.32
N THR A 352 -27.15 64.49 -15.14
CA THR A 352 -27.17 65.25 -13.88
C THR A 352 -26.07 66.29 -13.83
N ALA A 353 -24.87 65.97 -14.34
CA ALA A 353 -23.76 66.89 -14.44
C ALA A 353 -24.11 68.05 -15.38
N ALA A 354 -24.64 67.76 -16.57
CA ALA A 354 -25.07 68.77 -17.53
C ALA A 354 -26.18 69.68 -16.95
N ALA A 355 -27.20 69.09 -16.31
CA ALA A 355 -28.27 69.85 -15.67
C ALA A 355 -27.76 70.73 -14.52
N THR A 356 -26.78 70.24 -13.76
CA THR A 356 -26.16 70.99 -12.66
C THR A 356 -25.31 72.16 -13.18
N ASP A 357 -24.61 71.96 -14.30
CA ASP A 357 -23.82 73.01 -14.94
C ASP A 357 -24.73 74.11 -15.54
N GLU A 358 -25.83 73.73 -16.21
CA GLU A 358 -26.85 74.65 -16.69
C GLU A 358 -27.52 75.44 -15.54
N LEU A 359 -27.85 74.78 -14.43
CA LEU A 359 -28.37 75.42 -13.23
C LEU A 359 -27.35 76.38 -12.62
N THR A 360 -26.07 75.99 -12.56
CA THR A 360 -24.98 76.85 -12.07
C THR A 360 -24.85 78.11 -12.91
N GLN A 361 -24.92 77.98 -14.24
CA GLN A 361 -24.92 79.13 -15.14
C GLN A 361 -26.16 80.02 -14.97
N SER A 362 -27.33 79.41 -14.77
CA SER A 362 -28.59 80.13 -14.55
C SER A 362 -28.59 80.91 -13.24
N VAL A 363 -28.13 80.30 -12.14
CA VAL A 363 -28.00 80.95 -10.82
C VAL A 363 -26.97 82.08 -10.87
N LYS A 364 -25.84 81.88 -11.56
CA LYS A 364 -24.85 82.95 -11.78
C LYS A 364 -25.44 84.13 -12.54
N SER A 365 -26.19 83.86 -13.61
CA SER A 365 -26.87 84.91 -14.39
C SER A 365 -27.93 85.64 -13.55
N ALA A 366 -28.66 84.91 -12.70
CA ALA A 366 -29.62 85.52 -11.76
C ALA A 366 -28.93 86.40 -10.70
N ALA A 367 -27.77 85.99 -10.19
CA ALA A 367 -26.97 86.78 -9.25
C ALA A 367 -26.46 88.07 -9.91
N ASP A 368 -25.96 87.99 -11.14
CA ASP A 368 -25.49 89.16 -11.89
C ASP A 368 -26.66 90.11 -12.23
N GLY A 369 -27.81 89.56 -12.65
CA GLY A 369 -29.02 90.34 -12.90
C GLY A 369 -29.58 91.01 -11.64
N ALA A 370 -29.52 90.34 -10.48
CA ALA A 370 -29.92 90.94 -9.21
C ALA A 370 -29.02 92.14 -8.85
N ARG A 371 -27.70 92.04 -9.05
CA ARG A 371 -26.77 93.18 -8.84
C ARG A 371 -27.04 94.34 -9.79
N GLU A 372 -27.38 94.06 -11.05
CA GLU A 372 -27.75 95.09 -12.01
C GLU A 372 -29.03 95.83 -11.58
N VAL A 373 -30.06 95.08 -11.17
CA VAL A 373 -31.31 95.65 -10.64
C VAL A 373 -31.07 96.45 -9.37
N GLU A 374 -30.18 96.00 -8.48
CA GLU A 374 -29.80 96.75 -7.25
C GLU A 374 -29.24 98.14 -7.59
N GLY A 375 -28.40 98.23 -8.63
CA GLY A 375 -27.90 99.51 -9.15
C GLY A 375 -29.02 100.42 -9.65
N ILE A 376 -29.92 99.90 -10.50
CA ILE A 376 -31.04 100.65 -11.06
C ILE A 376 -31.99 101.16 -9.96
N VAL A 377 -32.28 100.32 -8.96
CA VAL A 377 -33.14 100.66 -7.83
C VAL A 377 -32.49 101.74 -6.95
N THR A 378 -31.18 101.67 -6.75
CA THR A 378 -30.42 102.70 -6.03
C THR A 378 -30.48 104.05 -6.75
N ASP A 379 -30.28 104.07 -8.07
CA ASP A 379 -30.40 105.29 -8.88
C ASP A 379 -31.82 105.86 -8.85
N ALA A 380 -32.84 105.00 -9.00
CA ALA A 380 -34.24 105.40 -8.93
C ALA A 380 -34.60 106.00 -7.55
N LYS A 381 -34.05 105.45 -6.46
CA LYS A 381 -34.22 105.99 -5.12
C LYS A 381 -33.63 107.40 -5.02
N THR A 382 -32.40 107.59 -5.49
CA THR A 382 -31.75 108.91 -5.49
C THR A 382 -32.54 109.94 -6.30
N HIS A 383 -33.08 109.57 -7.46
CA HIS A 383 -33.91 110.47 -8.26
C HIS A 383 -35.25 110.80 -7.59
N ALA A 384 -35.88 109.84 -6.91
CA ALA A 384 -37.11 110.08 -6.16
C ALA A 384 -36.86 111.02 -4.96
N GLU A 385 -35.75 110.84 -4.23
CA GLU A 385 -35.33 111.73 -3.14
C GLU A 385 -35.07 113.17 -3.64
N GLN A 386 -34.36 113.32 -4.76
CA GLN A 386 -34.14 114.63 -5.40
C GLN A 386 -35.45 115.28 -5.85
N SER A 387 -36.35 114.51 -6.45
CA SER A 387 -37.68 114.99 -6.88
C SER A 387 -38.52 115.43 -5.67
N GLY A 388 -38.45 114.69 -4.56
CA GLY A 388 -39.08 115.06 -3.29
C GLY A 388 -38.59 116.42 -2.78
N ALA A 389 -37.28 116.69 -2.83
CA ALA A 389 -36.72 117.98 -2.45
C ALA A 389 -37.20 119.14 -3.33
N VAL A 390 -37.33 118.91 -4.64
CA VAL A 390 -37.87 119.91 -5.59
C VAL A 390 -39.35 120.19 -5.30
N VAL A 391 -40.16 119.16 -5.08
CA VAL A 391 -41.58 119.31 -4.74
C VAL A 391 -41.75 120.04 -3.41
N GLN A 392 -40.95 119.72 -2.39
CA GLN A 392 -40.96 120.44 -1.10
C GLN A 392 -40.63 121.93 -1.27
N SER A 393 -39.69 122.25 -2.17
CA SER A 393 -39.35 123.64 -2.53
C SER A 393 -40.51 124.33 -3.24
N ALA A 394 -41.22 123.62 -4.13
CA ALA A 394 -42.38 124.13 -4.84
C ALA A 394 -43.58 124.38 -3.91
N VAL A 395 -43.85 123.49 -2.94
CA VAL A 395 -44.86 123.71 -1.89
C VAL A 395 -44.53 124.98 -1.13
N SER A 396 -43.27 125.13 -0.68
CA SER A 396 -42.83 126.30 0.09
C SER A 396 -43.02 127.60 -0.71
N ALA A 397 -42.69 127.59 -2.02
CA ALA A 397 -42.89 128.75 -2.89
C ALA A 397 -44.38 129.08 -3.09
N MET A 398 -45.24 128.07 -3.27
CA MET A 398 -46.69 128.28 -3.42
C MET A 398 -47.34 128.81 -2.14
N THR A 399 -46.93 128.34 -0.97
CA THR A 399 -47.38 128.88 0.33
C THR A 399 -46.98 130.35 0.51
N GLU A 400 -45.78 130.76 0.05
CA GLU A 400 -45.40 132.17 0.06
C GLU A 400 -46.23 133.01 -0.94
N ILE A 401 -46.60 132.46 -2.10
CA ILE A 401 -47.50 133.12 -3.06
C ILE A 401 -48.92 133.27 -2.48
N GLU A 402 -49.43 132.25 -1.79
CA GLU A 402 -50.73 132.27 -1.10
C GLU A 402 -50.77 133.42 -0.09
N LYS A 403 -49.76 133.47 0.79
CA LYS A 403 -49.60 134.53 1.78
C LYS A 403 -49.47 135.92 1.14
N SER A 404 -48.72 136.04 0.05
CA SER A 404 -48.60 137.30 -0.70
C SER A 404 -49.95 137.73 -1.29
N SER A 405 -50.74 136.80 -1.80
CA SER A 405 -52.08 137.06 -2.36
C SER A 405 -53.06 137.53 -1.27
N GLU A 406 -53.01 136.95 -0.08
CA GLU A 406 -53.79 137.40 1.09
C GLU A 406 -53.42 138.84 1.49
N GLN A 407 -52.13 139.14 1.55
CA GLN A 407 -51.64 140.50 1.84
C GLN A 407 -52.09 141.51 0.77
N ILE A 408 -52.04 141.16 -0.51
CA ILE A 408 -52.54 142.02 -1.59
C ILE A 408 -54.05 142.24 -1.40
N SER A 409 -54.83 141.19 -1.14
CA SER A 409 -56.28 141.31 -0.90
C SER A 409 -56.61 142.28 0.25
N GLN A 410 -55.83 142.25 1.32
CA GLN A 410 -55.95 143.20 2.44
C GLN A 410 -55.64 144.65 2.02
N ILE A 411 -54.57 144.86 1.24
CA ILE A 411 -54.22 146.19 0.71
C ILE A 411 -55.33 146.74 -0.19
N ILE A 412 -55.89 145.91 -1.08
CA ILE A 412 -57.00 146.31 -1.94
C ILE A 412 -58.25 146.67 -1.13
N GLY A 413 -58.52 145.97 -0.02
CA GLY A 413 -59.56 146.34 0.93
C GLY A 413 -59.37 147.76 1.49
N VAL A 414 -58.15 148.08 1.92
CA VAL A 414 -57.81 149.44 2.40
C VAL A 414 -57.97 150.48 1.28
N ILE A 415 -57.63 150.15 0.03
CA ILE A 415 -57.80 151.07 -1.11
C ILE A 415 -59.29 151.34 -1.38
N ASP A 416 -60.16 150.32 -1.32
CA ASP A 416 -61.62 150.50 -1.46
C ASP A 416 -62.18 151.37 -0.33
N ASP A 417 -61.71 151.17 0.91
CA ASP A 417 -62.07 152.02 2.06
C ASP A 417 -61.64 153.48 1.86
N ILE A 418 -60.42 153.72 1.37
CA ILE A 418 -59.93 155.08 1.02
C ILE A 418 -60.79 155.70 -0.09
N ALA A 419 -61.15 154.93 -1.12
CA ALA A 419 -62.01 155.39 -2.20
C ALA A 419 -63.41 155.76 -1.68
N PHE A 420 -63.99 154.95 -0.79
CA PHE A 420 -65.27 155.24 -0.14
C PHE A 420 -65.22 156.51 0.72
N GLN A 421 -64.17 156.67 1.55
CA GLN A 421 -63.96 157.89 2.33
C GLN A 421 -63.80 159.12 1.45
N THR A 422 -63.07 159.01 0.34
CA THR A 422 -62.88 160.09 -0.65
C THR A 422 -64.20 160.48 -1.32
N ASN A 423 -65.03 159.49 -1.66
CA ASN A 423 -66.37 159.72 -2.22
C ASN A 423 -67.29 160.46 -1.23
N LEU A 424 -67.24 160.13 0.07
CA LEU A 424 -67.99 160.85 1.12
C LEU A 424 -67.46 162.27 1.34
N LEU A 425 -66.14 162.47 1.36
CA LEU A 425 -65.52 163.80 1.46
C LEU A 425 -65.90 164.69 0.27
N ALA A 426 -65.87 164.13 -0.94
CA ALA A 426 -66.26 164.82 -2.17
C ALA A 426 -67.76 165.16 -2.18
N LEU A 427 -68.62 164.26 -1.67
CA LEU A 427 -70.05 164.55 -1.48
C LEU A 427 -70.25 165.71 -0.51
N ASN A 428 -69.59 165.70 0.65
CA ASN A 428 -69.67 166.79 1.63
C ASN A 428 -69.19 168.12 1.04
N ALA A 429 -68.08 168.11 0.30
CA ALA A 429 -67.56 169.28 -0.40
C ALA A 429 -68.52 169.78 -1.49
N GLY A 430 -69.16 168.88 -2.22
CA GLY A 430 -70.17 169.22 -3.23
C GLY A 430 -71.43 169.84 -2.62
N VAL A 431 -71.88 169.37 -1.46
CA VAL A 431 -73.01 169.95 -0.71
C VAL A 431 -72.67 171.36 -0.23
N GLU A 432 -71.48 171.57 0.36
CA GLU A 432 -71.06 172.89 0.84
C GLU A 432 -70.84 173.88 -0.32
N ALA A 433 -70.35 173.40 -1.47
CA ALA A 433 -70.23 174.19 -2.69
C ALA A 433 -71.60 174.62 -3.25
N ALA A 434 -72.62 173.74 -3.21
CA ALA A 434 -73.98 174.09 -3.59
C ALA A 434 -74.60 175.12 -2.63
N ARG A 435 -74.26 175.05 -1.35
CA ARG A 435 -74.69 175.98 -0.30
C ARG A 435 -74.10 177.40 -0.50
N ALA A 436 -72.90 177.51 -1.05
CA ALA A 436 -72.23 178.77 -1.36
C ALA A 436 -72.74 179.48 -2.64
N GLY A 437 -73.69 178.90 -3.37
CA GLY A 437 -74.33 179.52 -4.54
C GLY A 437 -73.38 179.78 -5.72
N GLU A 438 -73.45 180.96 -6.34
CA GLU A 438 -72.63 181.31 -7.53
C GLU A 438 -71.11 181.25 -7.27
N ALA A 439 -70.66 181.56 -6.05
CA ALA A 439 -69.24 181.53 -5.68
C ALA A 439 -68.68 180.10 -5.57
N GLY A 440 -69.55 179.09 -5.36
CA GLY A 440 -69.17 177.68 -5.18
C GLY A 440 -69.13 176.85 -6.45
N LYS A 441 -69.53 177.38 -7.62
CA LYS A 441 -69.66 176.61 -8.87
C LYS A 441 -68.39 175.87 -9.30
N GLY A 442 -67.22 176.51 -9.19
CA GLY A 442 -65.93 175.87 -9.51
C GLY A 442 -65.59 174.72 -8.57
N PHE A 443 -65.84 174.89 -7.27
CA PHE A 443 -65.64 173.84 -6.26
C PHE A 443 -66.62 172.68 -6.43
N ALA A 444 -67.87 172.94 -6.84
CA ALA A 444 -68.85 171.90 -7.11
C ALA A 444 -68.44 170.98 -8.28
N VAL A 445 -67.83 171.55 -9.34
CA VAL A 445 -67.28 170.76 -10.46
C VAL A 445 -66.12 169.89 -10.00
N VAL A 446 -65.16 170.45 -9.25
CA VAL A 446 -64.03 169.68 -8.70
C VAL A 446 -64.52 168.58 -7.76
N ALA A 447 -65.48 168.87 -6.88
CA ALA A 447 -66.08 167.87 -5.99
C ALA A 447 -66.78 166.74 -6.77
N SER A 448 -67.48 167.05 -7.86
CA SER A 448 -68.08 166.03 -8.73
C SER A 448 -67.02 165.17 -9.44
N GLU A 449 -65.92 165.77 -9.90
CA GLU A 449 -64.83 165.04 -10.57
C GLU A 449 -64.07 164.13 -9.59
N VAL A 450 -63.76 164.64 -8.39
CA VAL A 450 -63.14 163.83 -7.32
C VAL A 450 -64.06 162.68 -6.90
N ARG A 451 -65.39 162.93 -6.86
CA ARG A 451 -66.37 161.90 -6.56
C ARG A 451 -66.41 160.82 -7.66
N ALA A 452 -66.41 161.22 -8.93
CA ALA A 452 -66.37 160.29 -10.06
C ALA A 452 -65.06 159.48 -10.08
N LEU A 453 -63.92 160.10 -9.75
CA LEU A 453 -62.64 159.41 -9.62
C LEU A 453 -62.65 158.41 -8.45
N ALA A 454 -63.20 158.81 -7.29
CA ALA A 454 -63.33 157.93 -6.13
C ALA A 454 -64.22 156.71 -6.42
N GLN A 455 -65.34 156.90 -7.13
CA GLN A 455 -66.18 155.79 -7.59
C GLN A 455 -65.43 154.86 -8.54
N ARG A 456 -64.72 155.41 -9.54
CA ARG A 456 -63.88 154.63 -10.46
C ARG A 456 -62.77 153.85 -9.74
N SER A 457 -62.16 154.44 -8.71
CA SER A 457 -61.16 153.77 -7.88
C SER A 457 -61.76 152.63 -7.06
N SER A 458 -62.96 152.81 -6.49
CA SER A 458 -63.69 151.73 -5.78
C SER A 458 -64.06 150.59 -6.73
N ASP A 459 -64.56 150.91 -7.92
CA ASP A 459 -64.93 149.90 -8.92
C ASP A 459 -63.69 149.11 -9.39
N ALA A 460 -62.57 149.80 -9.66
CA ALA A 460 -61.29 149.16 -9.99
C ALA A 460 -60.73 148.32 -8.83
N ALA A 461 -60.82 148.81 -7.59
CA ALA A 461 -60.40 148.05 -6.41
C ALA A 461 -61.22 146.77 -6.26
N LYS A 462 -62.54 146.81 -6.47
CA LYS A 462 -63.40 145.61 -6.43
C LYS A 462 -63.08 144.62 -7.55
N GLU A 463 -62.77 145.10 -8.75
CA GLU A 463 -62.34 144.24 -9.85
C GLU A 463 -61.02 143.53 -9.52
N ILE A 464 -60.00 144.27 -9.03
CA ILE A 464 -58.73 143.67 -8.59
C ILE A 464 -58.96 142.69 -7.44
N LYS A 465 -59.82 143.02 -6.47
CA LYS A 465 -60.17 142.13 -5.36
C LYS A 465 -60.75 140.81 -5.86
N SER A 466 -61.64 140.87 -6.85
CA SER A 466 -62.21 139.67 -7.48
C SER A 466 -61.13 138.83 -8.18
N LEU A 467 -60.21 139.47 -8.92
CA LEU A 467 -59.10 138.78 -9.59
C LEU A 467 -58.15 138.12 -8.58
N ILE A 468 -57.75 138.83 -7.52
CA ILE A 468 -56.86 138.30 -6.47
C ILE A 468 -57.55 137.18 -5.69
N SER A 469 -58.85 137.30 -5.40
CA SER A 469 -59.61 136.21 -4.77
C SER A 469 -59.64 134.96 -5.66
N GLY A 470 -59.79 135.12 -6.98
CA GLY A 470 -59.71 134.03 -7.94
C GLY A 470 -58.31 133.40 -7.98
N SER A 471 -57.26 134.22 -8.01
CA SER A 471 -55.87 133.74 -7.96
C SER A 471 -55.56 133.00 -6.65
N SER A 472 -56.07 133.48 -5.52
CA SER A 472 -55.88 132.82 -4.21
C SER A 472 -56.48 131.42 -4.20
N LEU A 473 -57.68 131.24 -4.77
CA LEU A 473 -58.31 129.93 -4.90
C LEU A 473 -57.49 128.98 -5.79
N GLN A 474 -56.94 129.49 -6.89
CA GLN A 474 -56.07 128.71 -7.79
C GLN A 474 -54.74 128.33 -7.12
N VAL A 475 -54.18 129.20 -6.29
CA VAL A 475 -52.96 128.90 -5.53
C VAL A 475 -53.23 127.86 -4.45
N GLU A 476 -54.34 127.95 -3.72
CA GLU A 476 -54.77 126.96 -2.71
C GLU A 476 -54.94 125.56 -3.35
N GLU A 477 -55.58 125.49 -4.52
CA GLU A 477 -55.68 124.25 -5.29
C GLU A 477 -54.29 123.74 -5.73
N GLY A 478 -53.42 124.65 -6.18
CA GLY A 478 -52.03 124.36 -6.52
C GLY A 478 -51.22 123.78 -5.37
N VAL A 479 -51.28 124.39 -4.18
CA VAL A 479 -50.64 123.89 -2.95
C VAL A 479 -51.12 122.47 -2.64
N THR A 480 -52.44 122.24 -2.72
CA THR A 480 -53.04 120.93 -2.48
C THR A 480 -52.55 119.87 -3.47
N LEU A 481 -52.49 120.19 -4.77
CA LEU A 481 -52.02 119.26 -5.81
C LEU A 481 -50.53 118.93 -5.66
N VAL A 482 -49.69 119.94 -5.38
CA VAL A 482 -48.25 119.75 -5.17
C VAL A 482 -47.99 118.97 -3.87
N GLY A 483 -48.78 119.21 -2.81
CA GLY A 483 -48.73 118.42 -1.57
C GLY A 483 -49.03 116.94 -1.82
N LYS A 484 -50.11 116.63 -2.55
CA LYS A 484 -50.42 115.25 -2.97
C LYS A 484 -49.31 114.61 -3.81
N ALA A 485 -48.66 115.38 -4.68
CA ALA A 485 -47.49 114.90 -5.43
C ALA A 485 -46.31 114.58 -4.51
N GLY A 486 -46.09 115.37 -3.45
CA GLY A 486 -45.09 115.11 -2.42
C GLY A 486 -45.35 113.82 -1.63
N GLU A 487 -46.60 113.60 -1.19
CA GLU A 487 -47.01 112.35 -0.53
C GLU A 487 -46.80 111.13 -1.44
N ALA A 488 -47.17 111.25 -2.72
CA ALA A 488 -46.96 110.18 -3.70
C ALA A 488 -45.47 109.86 -3.89
N LEU A 489 -44.60 110.87 -3.98
CA LEU A 489 -43.15 110.68 -4.06
C LEU A 489 -42.59 110.03 -2.79
N SER A 490 -43.06 110.42 -1.60
CA SER A 490 -42.65 109.77 -0.34
C SER A 490 -43.01 108.29 -0.33
N SER A 491 -44.20 107.92 -0.82
CA SER A 491 -44.59 106.51 -0.96
C SER A 491 -43.73 105.76 -1.99
N ILE A 492 -43.32 106.41 -3.07
CA ILE A 492 -42.39 105.82 -4.05
C ILE A 492 -41.03 105.54 -3.39
N VAL A 493 -40.45 106.49 -2.64
CA VAL A 493 -39.16 106.31 -1.95
C VAL A 493 -39.20 105.11 -0.98
N GLU A 494 -40.29 104.97 -0.22
CA GLU A 494 -40.50 103.83 0.68
C GLU A 494 -40.56 102.50 -0.09
N ARG A 495 -41.37 102.44 -1.15
CA ARG A 495 -41.51 101.23 -1.98
C ARG A 495 -40.21 100.85 -2.68
N VAL A 496 -39.48 101.82 -3.22
CA VAL A 496 -38.18 101.60 -3.86
C VAL A 496 -37.15 101.10 -2.84
N SER A 497 -37.15 101.64 -1.62
CA SER A 497 -36.30 101.14 -0.54
C SER A 497 -36.61 99.69 -0.17
N HIS A 498 -37.89 99.31 -0.10
CA HIS A 498 -38.28 97.92 0.14
C HIS A 498 -37.90 96.99 -1.03
N ILE A 499 -38.01 97.45 -2.29
CA ILE A 499 -37.52 96.70 -3.45
C ILE A 499 -36.00 96.48 -3.34
N SER A 500 -35.23 97.50 -2.95
CA SER A 500 -33.79 97.39 -2.75
C SER A 500 -33.45 96.27 -1.76
N GLU A 501 -34.15 96.22 -0.62
CA GLU A 501 -33.94 95.18 0.39
C GLU A 501 -34.24 93.77 -0.15
N LEU A 502 -35.33 93.61 -0.90
CA LEU A 502 -35.68 92.34 -1.53
C LEU A 502 -34.61 91.89 -2.54
N VAL A 503 -34.09 92.82 -3.35
CA VAL A 503 -33.05 92.54 -4.34
C VAL A 503 -31.74 92.13 -3.67
N THR A 504 -31.32 92.82 -2.61
CA THR A 504 -30.14 92.43 -1.81
C THR A 504 -30.32 91.03 -1.21
N ASN A 505 -31.53 90.68 -0.75
CA ASN A 505 -31.83 89.33 -0.26
C ASN A 505 -31.75 88.27 -1.37
N ILE A 506 -32.22 88.55 -2.58
CA ILE A 506 -32.09 87.67 -3.76
C ILE A 506 -30.62 87.49 -4.13
N ALA A 507 -29.84 88.58 -4.17
CA ALA A 507 -28.41 88.53 -4.49
C ALA A 507 -27.64 87.68 -3.47
N ARG A 508 -27.95 87.79 -2.18
CA ARG A 508 -27.38 86.93 -1.15
C ARG A 508 -27.78 85.46 -1.32
N GLY A 509 -29.08 85.19 -1.52
CA GLY A 509 -29.58 83.82 -1.69
C GLY A 509 -29.01 83.12 -2.93
N THR A 510 -28.79 83.85 -4.02
CA THR A 510 -28.17 83.31 -5.24
C THR A 510 -26.68 82.99 -5.06
N VAL A 511 -25.94 83.76 -4.26
CA VAL A 511 -24.55 83.43 -3.89
C VAL A 511 -24.48 82.15 -3.04
N GLU A 512 -25.41 81.99 -2.09
CA GLU A 512 -25.51 80.77 -1.27
C GLU A 512 -25.87 79.55 -2.16
N GLN A 513 -26.82 79.69 -3.08
CA GLN A 513 -27.17 78.65 -4.05
C GLN A 513 -26.01 78.27 -4.95
N ALA A 514 -25.25 79.24 -5.46
CA ALA A 514 -24.06 78.97 -6.28
C ALA A 514 -23.01 78.18 -5.51
N THR A 515 -22.84 78.48 -4.22
CA THR A 515 -21.93 77.73 -3.33
C THR A 515 -22.42 76.28 -3.16
N GLY A 516 -23.72 76.10 -2.88
CA GLY A 516 -24.31 74.75 -2.75
C GLY A 516 -24.25 73.93 -4.03
N LEU A 517 -24.44 74.55 -5.20
CA LEU A 517 -24.25 73.89 -6.50
C LEU A 517 -22.80 73.47 -6.73
N GLY A 518 -21.83 74.25 -6.24
CA GLY A 518 -20.42 73.86 -6.26
C GLY A 518 -20.13 72.58 -5.46
N GLU A 519 -20.76 72.42 -4.29
CA GLU A 519 -20.66 71.18 -3.49
C GLU A 519 -21.34 69.99 -4.17
N ILE A 520 -22.51 70.21 -4.78
CA ILE A 520 -23.21 69.17 -5.57
C ILE A 520 -22.33 68.72 -6.74
N ASN A 521 -21.70 69.65 -7.46
CA ASN A 521 -20.82 69.32 -8.58
C ASN A 521 -19.60 68.47 -8.14
N LEU A 522 -19.03 68.77 -6.97
CA LEU A 522 -17.99 67.93 -6.36
C LEU A 522 -18.51 66.53 -6.03
N GLY A 523 -19.74 66.44 -5.51
CA GLY A 523 -20.43 65.16 -5.25
C GLY A 523 -20.64 64.34 -6.52
N VAL A 524 -21.08 64.96 -7.61
CA VAL A 524 -21.24 64.31 -8.93
C VAL A 524 -19.91 63.79 -9.45
N THR A 525 -18.82 64.57 -9.31
CA THR A 525 -17.46 64.13 -9.69
C THR A 525 -17.01 62.90 -8.89
N ASN A 526 -17.30 62.85 -7.58
CA ASN A 526 -17.00 61.67 -6.76
C ASN A 526 -17.84 60.45 -7.16
N LEU A 527 -19.11 60.63 -7.50
CA LEU A 527 -19.97 59.55 -7.99
C LEU A 527 -19.50 59.01 -9.34
N ASP A 528 -19.00 59.86 -10.24
CA ASP A 528 -18.38 59.44 -11.49
C ASP A 528 -17.14 58.55 -11.23
N GLN A 529 -16.25 58.96 -10.32
CA GLN A 529 -15.08 58.16 -9.94
C GLN A 529 -15.48 56.77 -9.39
N VAL A 530 -16.50 56.71 -8.51
CA VAL A 530 -17.00 55.43 -7.98
C VAL A 530 -17.65 54.60 -9.08
N THR A 531 -18.35 55.23 -10.02
CA THR A 531 -18.98 54.54 -11.17
C THR A 531 -17.91 53.91 -12.07
N GLN A 532 -16.81 54.62 -12.33
CA GLN A 532 -15.66 54.07 -13.07
C GLN A 532 -14.98 52.93 -12.30
N GLN A 533 -14.83 53.04 -10.98
CA GLN A 533 -14.32 51.93 -10.16
C GLN A 533 -15.24 50.71 -10.21
N ASN A 534 -16.57 50.91 -10.19
CA ASN A 534 -17.53 49.82 -10.34
C ASN A 534 -17.38 49.13 -11.70
N ALA A 535 -17.20 49.89 -12.79
CA ALA A 535 -16.96 49.33 -14.12
C ALA A 535 -15.70 48.45 -14.13
N ALA A 536 -14.59 48.94 -13.56
CA ALA A 536 -13.36 48.14 -13.43
C ALA A 536 -13.57 46.89 -12.56
N MET A 537 -14.35 47.01 -11.48
CA MET A 537 -14.66 45.88 -10.58
C MET A 537 -15.53 44.81 -11.27
N VAL A 538 -16.45 45.23 -12.15
CA VAL A 538 -17.28 44.36 -12.97
C VAL A 538 -16.42 43.59 -13.96
N GLU A 539 -15.49 44.25 -14.67
CA GLU A 539 -14.56 43.59 -15.57
C GLU A 539 -13.72 42.53 -14.84
N GLN A 540 -13.18 42.88 -13.67
CA GLN A 540 -12.40 41.97 -12.84
C GLN A 540 -13.22 40.78 -12.33
N SER A 541 -14.45 41.03 -11.85
CA SER A 541 -15.36 39.99 -11.36
C SER A 541 -15.77 39.03 -12.47
N THR A 542 -16.04 39.56 -13.67
CA THR A 542 -16.38 38.77 -14.85
C THR A 542 -15.21 37.89 -15.29
N ALA A 543 -13.99 38.44 -15.31
CA ALA A 543 -12.78 37.69 -15.61
C ALA A 543 -12.53 36.57 -14.57
N ALA A 544 -12.69 36.87 -13.28
CA ALA A 544 -12.56 35.89 -12.20
C ALA A 544 -13.62 34.78 -12.30
N ALA A 545 -14.87 35.13 -12.59
CA ALA A 545 -15.95 34.16 -12.81
C ALA A 545 -15.64 33.24 -14.00
N HIS A 546 -15.14 33.79 -15.12
CA HIS A 546 -14.72 32.97 -16.26
C HIS A 546 -13.55 32.04 -15.93
N ALA A 547 -12.57 32.50 -15.15
CA ALA A 547 -11.46 31.67 -14.69
C ALA A 547 -11.97 30.53 -13.80
N LEU A 548 -12.80 30.83 -12.80
CA LEU A 548 -13.41 29.83 -11.91
C LEU A 548 -14.24 28.79 -12.68
N ARG A 549 -15.02 29.23 -13.65
CA ARG A 549 -15.80 28.33 -14.52
C ARG A 549 -14.89 27.40 -15.31
N THR A 550 -13.78 27.93 -15.85
CA THR A 550 -12.80 27.14 -16.61
C THR A 550 -12.10 26.12 -15.71
N ASP A 551 -11.68 26.52 -14.51
CA ASP A 551 -11.07 25.63 -13.53
C ASP A 551 -12.04 24.55 -13.04
N ALA A 552 -13.31 24.89 -12.83
CA ALA A 552 -14.34 23.94 -12.46
C ALA A 552 -14.61 22.90 -13.57
N ILE A 553 -14.66 23.32 -14.84
CA ILE A 553 -14.75 22.40 -15.99
C ILE A 553 -13.54 21.49 -16.01
N ARG A 554 -12.33 22.04 -15.88
CA ARG A 554 -11.09 21.24 -15.86
C ARG A 554 -11.07 20.23 -14.71
N LEU A 555 -11.56 20.61 -13.53
CA LEU A 555 -11.71 19.68 -12.40
C LEU A 555 -12.71 18.58 -12.71
N THR A 556 -13.85 18.90 -13.33
CA THR A 556 -14.82 17.90 -13.81
C THR A 556 -14.18 16.93 -14.81
N ASP A 557 -13.47 17.43 -15.83
CA ASP A 557 -12.79 16.60 -16.83
C ASP A 557 -11.75 15.66 -16.19
N LEU A 558 -10.99 16.16 -15.21
CA LEU A 558 -9.98 15.36 -14.49
C LEU A 558 -10.62 14.23 -13.67
N VAL A 559 -11.78 14.47 -13.07
CA VAL A 559 -12.47 13.43 -12.28
C VAL A 559 -13.35 12.51 -13.14
N GLU A 560 -13.75 12.94 -14.34
CA GLU A 560 -14.56 12.14 -15.28
C GLU A 560 -13.83 10.89 -15.77
N HIS A 561 -12.49 10.89 -15.73
CA HIS A 561 -11.70 9.69 -16.00
C HIS A 561 -11.97 8.56 -15.00
N PHE A 562 -12.39 8.88 -13.78
CA PHE A 562 -12.71 7.90 -12.76
C PHE A 562 -14.17 7.45 -12.88
N LYS A 563 -14.39 6.13 -12.96
CA LYS A 563 -15.73 5.57 -12.78
C LYS A 563 -16.06 5.61 -11.30
N ILE A 564 -16.93 6.54 -10.95
CA ILE A 564 -17.51 6.66 -9.63
C ILE A 564 -18.88 5.99 -9.60
N ALA A 565 -19.29 5.51 -8.43
CA ALA A 565 -20.64 5.02 -8.25
C ALA A 565 -21.59 6.21 -8.40
N ALA A 566 -22.41 6.21 -9.45
CA ALA A 566 -23.39 7.26 -9.67
C ALA A 566 -24.27 7.37 -8.41
N ASP A 567 -24.28 8.56 -7.81
CA ASP A 567 -25.12 8.84 -6.67
C ASP A 567 -26.57 8.67 -7.13
N SER A 568 -27.23 7.61 -6.66
CA SER A 568 -28.59 7.22 -7.05
C SER A 568 -29.65 8.26 -6.64
N GLN A 569 -29.24 9.39 -6.06
CA GLN A 569 -30.09 10.54 -5.77
C GLN A 569 -30.52 11.32 -7.02
N ASP A 570 -29.72 11.35 -8.10
CA ASP A 570 -30.05 12.18 -9.27
C ASP A 570 -31.14 11.55 -10.16
N GLN A 571 -31.31 10.22 -10.13
CA GLN A 571 -32.42 9.54 -10.82
C GLN A 571 -33.79 9.78 -10.17
N THR A 572 -33.84 10.18 -8.89
CA THR A 572 -35.11 10.45 -8.20
C THR A 572 -35.60 11.89 -8.45
N ARG A 573 -34.70 12.84 -8.75
CA ARG A 573 -35.05 14.22 -9.11
C ARG A 573 -35.45 14.40 -10.57
N ALA A 574 -35.00 13.56 -11.49
CA ALA A 574 -35.45 13.57 -12.89
C ALA A 574 -36.83 12.89 -13.09
N ALA A 575 -37.37 12.23 -12.05
CA ALA A 575 -38.65 11.52 -12.08
C ALA A 575 -39.78 12.23 -11.31
N ALA A 576 -39.50 13.40 -10.73
CA ALA A 576 -40.46 14.27 -10.03
C ALA A 576 -40.50 15.64 -10.71
#